data_AF-A0A8S4PLP5-F1
#
_entry.id   AF-A0A8S4PLP5-F1
#
_cell.length_a   1.000
_cell.length_b   1.000
_cell.length_c   1.000
_cell.angle_alpha   90.00
_cell.angle_beta   90.00
_cell.angle_gamma   90.00
#
_symmetry.space_group_name_H-M   'P 1'
#
loop_
_entity.id
_entity.type
_entity.pdbx_description
1 polymer ?
#
loop_
_entity_poly.entity_id
_entity_poly.type
_entity_poly.pdbx_seq_one_letter_code
_entity_poly.pdbx_strand_id
1 'polypeptide(L)'
;MIMSILNIFRRPNAGWRLKLMAIGNIVAMVYFITMTGICVYLSLFEIVPLAYGKTPETVYKHYGFILFIFLNVLGNFLMTFTTDTTVQRMYNQRLTRKDTKLVEKLTDECAICSIKPPPRSHHCPLCDRCVLKRDHHCFFITTCIGYHNQKYFILYCFYMMLGTFYAVILINVHMTILYKVRIAGPLSFITLLPLTLVKYWTSNNVPLFLLFLVLMLYVSLFAGLFTAAVFYWQMTITIFGQTQHELWHGINKYGSKSMWKNFKDVFGSYWFISVVFPIPLPQEGAGVYRVKEKSSKDEESQASATTGDRVGRKPITHKKKILKKMN
;
A
#
# COMPACT_ATOMS: atom_id res chain seq x y z
N MET A 1 16.17 -0.18 10.10
CA MET A 1 14.71 0.03 10.17
C MET A 1 14.01 -0.82 11.25
N ILE A 2 14.43 -2.06 11.57
CA ILE A 2 14.13 -2.68 12.89
C ILE A 2 14.58 -1.73 14.02
N MET A 3 15.75 -1.12 13.85
CA MET A 3 16.21 0.02 14.68
C MET A 3 15.20 1.17 14.77
N SER A 4 14.40 1.46 13.74
CA SER A 4 13.38 2.52 13.78
C SER A 4 12.22 2.15 14.70
N ILE A 5 11.80 0.89 14.71
CA ILE A 5 10.75 0.38 15.61
C ILE A 5 11.30 0.28 17.04
N LEU A 6 12.52 -0.24 17.20
CA LEU A 6 13.21 -0.27 18.50
C LEU A 6 13.46 1.13 19.05
N ASN A 7 13.72 2.11 18.18
CA ASN A 7 13.88 3.51 18.57
C ASN A 7 12.58 4.11 19.12
N ILE A 8 11.39 3.64 18.74
CA ILE A 8 10.12 4.08 19.35
C ILE A 8 10.14 3.82 20.87
N PHE A 9 10.73 2.69 21.31
CA PHE A 9 10.81 2.38 22.74
C PHE A 9 11.81 3.27 23.48
N ARG A 10 12.82 3.79 22.77
CA ARG A 10 13.83 4.71 23.31
C ARG A 10 13.35 6.17 23.31
N ARG A 11 12.25 6.51 22.64
CA ARG A 11 11.74 7.88 22.61
C ARG A 11 11.08 8.23 23.96
N PRO A 12 11.55 9.28 24.65
CA PRO A 12 11.02 9.65 25.97
C PRO A 12 9.53 10.03 25.90
N ASN A 13 9.07 10.62 24.79
CA ASN A 13 7.69 11.07 24.61
C ASN A 13 6.79 10.06 23.88
N ALA A 14 7.27 8.84 23.60
CA ALA A 14 6.44 7.82 22.95
C ALA A 14 5.41 7.25 23.94
N GLY A 15 4.16 7.68 23.80
CA GLY A 15 3.04 7.14 24.56
C GLY A 15 2.83 5.65 24.34
N TRP A 16 2.17 4.98 25.29
CA TRP A 16 1.95 3.53 25.27
C TRP A 16 1.26 3.03 23.99
N ARG A 17 0.34 3.83 23.41
CA ARG A 17 -0.35 3.49 22.15
C ARG A 17 0.62 3.33 20.99
N LEU A 18 1.63 4.20 20.89
CA LEU A 18 2.62 4.17 19.81
C LEU A 18 3.54 2.94 19.95
N LYS A 19 3.93 2.61 21.19
CA LYS A 19 4.70 1.40 21.50
C LYS A 19 3.89 0.13 21.19
N LEU A 20 2.60 0.10 21.52
CA LEU A 20 1.73 -1.03 21.20
C LEU A 20 1.59 -1.24 19.69
N MET A 21 1.38 -0.16 18.91
CA MET A 21 1.36 -0.24 17.45
C MET A 21 2.69 -0.72 16.86
N ALA A 22 3.81 -0.33 17.47
CA ALA A 22 5.15 -0.77 17.08
C ALA A 22 5.34 -2.29 17.25
N ILE A 23 4.88 -2.86 18.37
CA ILE A 23 4.87 -4.32 18.60
C ILE A 23 3.96 -5.00 17.58
N GLY A 24 2.74 -4.47 17.41
CA GLY A 24 1.76 -5.01 16.47
C GLY A 24 2.31 -5.12 15.05
N ASN A 25 3.04 -4.10 14.58
CA ASN A 25 3.72 -4.12 13.27
C ASN A 25 4.67 -5.32 13.13
N ILE A 26 5.53 -5.56 14.13
CA ILE A 26 6.50 -6.66 14.10
C ILE A 26 5.76 -8.00 14.07
N VAL A 27 4.78 -8.19 14.97
CA VAL A 27 4.00 -9.43 15.06
C VAL A 27 3.28 -9.70 13.74
N ALA A 28 2.66 -8.67 13.15
CA ALA A 28 1.98 -8.80 11.87
C ALA A 28 2.95 -9.21 10.76
N MET A 29 4.10 -8.54 10.64
CA MET A 29 5.08 -8.87 9.61
C MET A 29 5.60 -10.30 9.73
N VAL A 30 5.94 -10.74 10.95
CA VAL A 30 6.38 -12.12 11.22
C VAL A 30 5.27 -13.12 10.86
N TYR A 31 4.03 -12.83 11.25
CA TYR A 31 2.88 -13.65 10.89
C TYR A 31 2.72 -13.78 9.36
N PHE A 32 2.75 -12.68 8.61
CA PHE A 32 2.59 -12.71 7.16
C PHE A 32 3.73 -13.49 6.46
N ILE A 33 4.99 -13.26 6.85
CA ILE A 33 6.13 -13.99 6.29
C ILE A 33 6.01 -15.50 6.57
N THR A 34 5.65 -15.85 7.81
CA THR A 34 5.49 -17.25 8.22
C THR A 34 4.36 -17.92 7.46
N MET A 35 3.19 -17.29 7.36
CA MET A 35 2.03 -17.83 6.65
C MET A 35 2.30 -17.97 5.15
N THR A 36 2.96 -17.00 4.52
CA THR A 36 3.38 -17.11 3.12
C THR A 36 4.33 -18.30 2.91
N GLY A 37 5.31 -18.48 3.81
CA GLY A 37 6.23 -19.62 3.77
C GLY A 37 5.52 -20.97 3.88
N ILE A 38 4.58 -21.09 4.83
CA ILE A 38 3.74 -22.28 5.01
C ILE A 38 2.92 -22.56 3.74
N CYS A 39 2.24 -21.56 3.17
CA CYS A 39 1.45 -21.73 1.95
C CYS A 39 2.29 -22.22 0.77
N VAL A 40 3.49 -21.66 0.59
CA VAL A 40 4.41 -22.06 -0.48
C VAL A 40 4.92 -23.48 -0.25
N TYR A 41 5.31 -23.82 0.99
CA TYR A 41 5.74 -25.16 1.35
C TYR A 41 4.64 -26.19 1.04
N LEU A 42 3.43 -25.97 1.55
CA LEU A 42 2.29 -26.87 1.31
C LEU A 42 2.01 -27.03 -0.18
N SER A 43 2.05 -25.92 -0.94
CA SER A 43 1.79 -25.96 -2.38
C SER A 43 2.83 -26.78 -3.13
N LEU A 44 4.12 -26.56 -2.86
CA LEU A 44 5.22 -27.20 -3.59
C LEU A 44 5.47 -28.65 -3.16
N PHE A 45 5.42 -28.96 -1.87
CA PHE A 45 5.92 -30.24 -1.35
C PHE A 45 4.81 -31.21 -0.96
N GLU A 46 3.61 -30.73 -0.65
CA GLU A 46 2.49 -31.59 -0.24
C GLU A 46 1.44 -31.71 -1.34
N ILE A 47 0.94 -30.57 -1.83
CA ILE A 47 -0.26 -30.55 -2.66
C ILE A 47 0.03 -30.92 -4.11
N VAL A 48 0.97 -30.24 -4.76
CA VAL A 48 1.26 -30.47 -6.19
C VAL A 48 1.79 -31.90 -6.45
N PRO A 49 2.73 -32.45 -5.65
CA PRO A 49 3.17 -33.84 -5.82
C PRO A 49 2.03 -34.84 -5.66
N LEU A 50 1.16 -34.66 -4.66
CA LEU A 50 0.03 -35.55 -4.44
C LEU A 50 -1.00 -35.47 -5.58
N ALA A 51 -1.39 -34.26 -5.97
CA ALA A 51 -2.47 -34.05 -6.93
C ALA A 51 -2.05 -34.33 -8.37
N TYR A 52 -0.79 -34.05 -8.72
CA TYR A 52 -0.31 -34.05 -10.11
C TYR A 52 0.92 -34.92 -10.36
N GLY A 53 1.45 -35.64 -9.37
CA GLY A 53 2.70 -36.41 -9.47
C GLY A 53 2.77 -37.43 -10.61
N LYS A 54 1.63 -37.86 -11.15
CA LYS A 54 1.56 -38.75 -12.33
C LYS A 54 1.78 -38.02 -13.66
N THR A 55 1.74 -36.70 -13.69
CA THR A 55 1.91 -35.87 -14.89
C THR A 55 3.04 -34.84 -14.68
N PRO A 56 4.31 -35.23 -14.95
CA PRO A 56 5.47 -34.39 -14.65
C PRO A 56 5.41 -33.00 -15.29
N GLU A 57 4.91 -32.88 -16.51
CA GLU A 57 4.74 -31.58 -17.19
C GLU A 57 3.82 -30.63 -16.40
N THR A 58 2.72 -31.15 -15.86
CA THR A 58 1.79 -30.39 -15.01
C THR A 58 2.48 -29.95 -13.72
N VAL A 59 3.23 -30.85 -13.07
CA VAL A 59 4.01 -30.53 -11.86
C VAL A 59 4.96 -29.36 -12.12
N TYR A 60 5.74 -29.40 -13.20
CA TYR A 60 6.67 -28.31 -13.53
C TYR A 60 5.95 -26.99 -13.82
N LYS A 61 4.79 -27.01 -14.49
CA LYS A 61 3.98 -25.80 -14.70
C LYS A 61 3.49 -25.20 -13.38
N HIS A 62 2.98 -26.03 -12.47
CA HIS A 62 2.57 -25.59 -11.14
C HIS A 62 3.75 -25.01 -10.35
N TYR A 63 4.89 -25.68 -10.31
CA TYR A 63 6.09 -25.20 -9.63
C TYR A 63 6.58 -23.87 -10.21
N GLY A 64 6.69 -23.76 -11.53
CA GLY A 64 7.10 -22.53 -12.19
C GLY A 64 6.18 -21.36 -11.83
N PHE A 65 4.86 -21.58 -11.85
CA PHE A 65 3.88 -20.56 -11.49
C PHE A 65 3.95 -20.16 -10.00
N ILE A 66 4.06 -21.13 -9.08
CA ILE A 66 4.19 -20.87 -7.65
C ILE A 66 5.47 -20.08 -7.36
N LEU A 67 6.60 -20.48 -7.94
CA LEU A 67 7.88 -19.80 -7.77
C LEU A 67 7.84 -18.39 -8.36
N PHE A 68 7.23 -18.21 -9.52
CA PHE A 68 7.06 -16.88 -10.12
C PHE A 68 6.27 -15.92 -9.22
N ILE A 69 5.14 -16.38 -8.65
CA ILE A 69 4.35 -15.60 -7.70
C ILE A 69 5.17 -15.32 -6.44
N PHE A 70 5.81 -16.35 -5.86
CA PHE A 70 6.57 -16.22 -4.62
C PHE A 70 7.72 -15.21 -4.76
N LEU A 71 8.49 -15.29 -5.85
CA LEU A 71 9.57 -14.34 -6.13
C LEU A 71 9.04 -12.91 -6.27
N ASN A 72 7.87 -12.73 -6.88
CA ASN A 72 7.25 -11.41 -7.01
C ASN A 72 6.68 -10.89 -5.68
N VAL A 73 6.08 -11.75 -4.85
CA VAL A 73 5.65 -11.39 -3.48
C VAL A 73 6.87 -10.95 -2.67
N LEU A 74 7.91 -11.79 -2.61
CA LEU A 74 9.12 -11.53 -1.82
C LEU A 74 9.85 -10.30 -2.32
N GLY A 75 10.10 -10.20 -3.63
CA GLY A 75 10.81 -9.09 -4.22
C GLY A 75 10.07 -7.76 -4.04
N ASN A 76 8.77 -7.70 -4.31
CA ASN A 76 8.00 -6.47 -4.10
C ASN A 76 7.86 -6.12 -2.61
N PHE A 77 7.76 -7.11 -1.71
CA PHE A 77 7.84 -6.88 -0.27
C PHE A 77 9.17 -6.23 0.11
N LEU A 78 10.30 -6.82 -0.31
CA LEU A 78 11.64 -6.31 -0.02
C LEU A 78 11.84 -4.91 -0.61
N MET A 79 11.42 -4.67 -1.84
CA MET A 79 11.50 -3.36 -2.48
C MET A 79 10.63 -2.33 -1.75
N THR A 80 9.42 -2.69 -1.33
CA THR A 80 8.55 -1.80 -0.55
C THR A 80 9.18 -1.44 0.79
N PHE A 81 9.75 -2.45 1.47
CA PHE A 81 10.34 -2.34 2.80
C PHE A 81 11.65 -1.54 2.81
N THR A 82 12.53 -1.79 1.83
CA THR A 82 13.89 -1.25 1.81
C THR A 82 14.01 0.09 1.09
N THR A 83 13.08 0.41 0.17
CA THR A 83 13.13 1.66 -0.59
C THR A 83 12.89 2.86 0.33
N ASP A 84 13.90 3.72 0.45
CA ASP A 84 13.81 4.96 1.20
C ASP A 84 12.91 5.97 0.48
N THR A 85 11.78 6.33 1.08
CA THR A 85 10.85 7.34 0.55
C THR A 85 10.84 8.63 1.40
N THR A 86 11.92 8.90 2.13
CA THR A 86 12.03 10.09 2.98
C THR A 86 12.22 11.37 2.18
N VAL A 87 11.78 12.48 2.77
CA VAL A 87 12.11 13.83 2.29
C VAL A 87 13.63 14.07 2.35
N GLN A 88 14.33 13.49 3.33
CA GLN A 88 15.79 13.62 3.43
C GLN A 88 16.50 13.05 2.19
N ARG A 89 16.07 11.89 1.69
CA ARG A 89 16.59 11.31 0.44
C ARG A 89 16.47 12.29 -0.73
N MET A 90 15.33 12.94 -0.86
CA MET A 90 15.07 13.92 -1.93
C MET A 90 16.09 15.08 -1.88
N TYR A 91 16.36 15.64 -0.69
CA TYR A 91 17.38 16.69 -0.54
C TYR A 91 18.79 16.18 -0.83
N ASN A 92 19.12 14.95 -0.42
CA ASN A 92 20.42 14.34 -0.69
C ASN A 92 20.67 14.10 -2.19
N GLN A 93 19.62 13.92 -2.99
CA GLN A 93 19.71 13.70 -4.44
C GLN A 93 19.89 15.00 -5.26
N ARG A 94 20.21 16.14 -4.62
CA ARG A 94 20.42 17.46 -5.24
C ARG A 94 19.23 17.92 -6.10
N LEU A 95 18.22 18.47 -5.44
CA LEU A 95 17.10 19.18 -6.07
C LEU A 95 17.59 20.28 -7.02
N THR A 96 16.79 20.57 -8.06
CA THR A 96 17.05 21.73 -8.88
C THR A 96 16.85 23.01 -8.06
N ARG A 97 17.55 24.10 -8.42
CA ARG A 97 17.37 25.41 -7.76
C ARG A 97 15.91 25.89 -7.79
N LYS A 98 15.15 25.50 -8.82
CA LYS A 98 13.73 25.80 -8.97
C LYS A 98 12.89 25.03 -7.95
N ASP A 99 13.17 23.74 -7.76
CA ASP A 99 12.45 22.89 -6.80
C ASP A 99 12.71 23.33 -5.35
N THR A 100 13.96 23.67 -5.01
CA THR A 100 14.30 24.15 -3.66
C THR A 100 13.54 25.42 -3.30
N LYS A 101 13.54 26.43 -4.19
CA LYS A 101 12.79 27.68 -3.99
C LYS A 101 11.28 27.44 -3.88
N LEU A 102 10.76 26.46 -4.62
CA LEU A 102 9.35 26.11 -4.58
C LEU A 102 8.96 25.51 -3.22
N VAL A 103 9.76 24.58 -2.70
CA VAL A 103 9.53 23.98 -1.38
C VAL A 103 9.57 25.05 -0.29
N GLU A 104 10.60 25.90 -0.29
CA GLU A 104 10.75 26.98 0.69
C GLU A 104 9.57 27.95 0.73
N LYS A 105 8.92 28.19 -0.42
CA LYS A 105 7.78 29.11 -0.56
C LYS A 105 6.45 28.48 -0.16
N LEU A 106 6.28 27.17 -0.34
CA LEU A 106 4.98 26.51 -0.24
C LEU A 106 4.74 25.79 1.08
N THR A 107 5.79 25.49 1.85
CA THR A 107 5.65 24.63 3.02
C THR A 107 6.40 25.15 4.23
N ASP A 108 5.74 24.98 5.37
CA ASP A 108 6.33 25.22 6.68
C ASP A 108 7.26 24.09 7.08
N GLU A 109 8.20 24.40 7.95
CA GLU A 109 9.15 23.42 8.47
C GLU A 109 8.46 22.43 9.41
N CYS A 110 8.82 21.15 9.29
CA CYS A 110 8.36 20.14 10.24
C CYS A 110 9.06 20.34 11.59
N ALA A 111 8.30 20.71 12.62
CA ALA A 111 8.82 20.95 13.97
C ALA A 111 9.58 19.76 14.61
N ILE A 112 9.34 18.52 14.13
CA ILE A 112 10.00 17.32 14.65
C ILE A 112 11.30 17.03 13.88
N CYS A 113 11.24 17.09 12.54
CA CYS A 113 12.37 16.72 11.69
C CYS A 113 13.29 17.89 11.34
N SER A 114 12.90 19.13 11.66
CA SER A 114 13.60 20.37 11.29
C SER A 114 13.97 20.41 9.80
N ILE A 115 13.00 20.03 8.96
CA ILE A 115 13.13 19.98 7.49
C ILE A 115 11.86 20.52 6.88
N LYS A 116 11.96 21.22 5.74
CA LYS A 116 10.79 21.67 4.97
C LYS A 116 10.30 20.55 4.04
N PRO A 117 9.22 19.81 4.38
CA PRO A 117 8.70 18.78 3.50
C PRO A 117 8.03 19.43 2.27
N PRO A 118 8.19 18.91 1.05
CA PRO A 118 7.47 19.42 -0.11
C PRO A 118 5.96 19.13 0.05
N PRO A 119 5.10 19.77 -0.77
CA PRO A 119 3.66 19.48 -0.75
C PRO A 119 3.38 17.97 -0.81
N ARG A 120 2.26 17.54 -0.20
CA ARG A 120 1.83 16.12 -0.12
C ARG A 120 2.70 15.24 0.80
N SER A 121 3.70 15.81 1.45
CA SER A 121 4.60 15.08 2.35
C SER A 121 4.22 15.35 3.80
N HIS A 122 4.26 14.29 4.62
CA HIS A 122 3.80 14.37 6.01
C HIS A 122 4.75 13.59 6.93
N HIS A 123 4.92 14.07 8.16
CA HIS A 123 5.65 13.35 9.20
C HIS A 123 4.86 12.10 9.63
N CYS A 124 5.54 10.97 9.75
CA CYS A 124 4.96 9.76 10.32
C CYS A 124 5.55 9.49 11.71
N PRO A 125 4.76 9.50 12.79
CA PRO A 125 5.28 9.23 14.14
C PRO A 125 5.87 7.83 14.33
N LEU A 126 5.35 6.82 13.60
CA LEU A 126 5.87 5.44 13.65
C LEU A 126 7.24 5.34 12.98
N CYS A 127 7.38 5.94 11.80
CA CYS A 127 8.65 5.96 11.07
C CYS A 127 9.64 7.04 11.54
N ASP A 128 9.14 8.07 12.24
CA ASP A 128 9.89 9.24 12.76
C ASP A 128 10.70 9.97 11.72
N ARG A 129 10.02 10.23 10.60
CA ARG A 129 10.59 10.90 9.44
C ARG A 129 9.47 11.50 8.60
N CYS A 130 9.79 12.59 7.91
CA CYS A 130 8.94 13.11 6.84
C CYS A 130 9.02 12.18 5.62
N VAL A 131 7.86 11.74 5.16
CA VAL A 131 7.73 10.83 4.02
C VAL A 131 7.23 11.60 2.81
N LEU A 132 7.92 11.44 1.68
CA LEU A 132 7.60 12.08 0.40
C LEU A 132 6.31 11.49 -0.18
N LYS A 133 5.36 12.35 -0.58
CA LYS A 133 4.02 11.94 -1.08
C LYS A 133 3.41 10.85 -0.20
N ARG A 134 3.35 11.09 1.12
CA ARG A 134 2.96 10.08 2.10
C ARG A 134 1.52 9.65 1.88
N ASP A 135 1.32 8.37 1.62
CA ASP A 135 -0.02 7.78 1.52
C ASP A 135 -0.49 7.29 2.89
N HIS A 136 0.20 6.28 3.45
CA HIS A 136 -0.11 5.74 4.77
C HIS A 136 1.11 5.05 5.40
N HIS A 137 1.03 4.72 6.70
CA HIS A 137 1.93 3.76 7.34
C HIS A 137 1.31 2.38 7.22
N CYS A 138 1.94 1.46 6.49
CA CYS A 138 1.40 0.11 6.34
C CYS A 138 1.77 -0.72 7.58
N PHE A 139 0.74 -1.19 8.29
CA PHE A 139 0.90 -2.02 9.48
C PHE A 139 1.61 -3.35 9.18
N PHE A 140 1.26 -3.97 8.05
CA PHE A 140 1.74 -5.31 7.67
C PHE A 140 3.18 -5.32 7.14
N ILE A 141 3.60 -4.26 6.45
CA ILE A 141 4.97 -4.12 5.91
C ILE A 141 5.88 -3.40 6.89
N THR A 142 5.31 -2.72 7.91
CA THR A 142 6.04 -1.98 8.95
C THR A 142 6.81 -0.76 8.43
N THR A 143 6.40 -0.22 7.28
CA THR A 143 6.99 0.98 6.67
C THR A 143 5.91 1.89 6.11
N CYS A 144 6.26 3.17 5.89
CA CYS A 144 5.39 4.08 5.16
C CYS A 144 5.40 3.79 3.65
N ILE A 145 4.22 3.88 3.06
CA ILE A 145 4.03 3.91 1.62
C ILE A 145 4.05 5.39 1.18
N GLY A 146 4.92 5.70 0.24
CA GLY A 146 5.16 7.03 -0.28
C GLY A 146 5.66 6.99 -1.72
N TYR A 147 6.18 8.11 -2.20
CA TYR A 147 6.50 8.33 -3.61
C TYR A 147 7.31 7.19 -4.25
N HIS A 148 8.42 6.80 -3.64
CA HIS A 148 9.39 5.87 -4.26
C HIS A 148 9.03 4.39 -4.15
N ASN A 149 8.17 4.02 -3.20
CA ASN A 149 7.85 2.62 -2.92
C ASN A 149 6.38 2.24 -3.19
N GLN A 150 5.55 3.20 -3.59
CA GLN A 150 4.13 2.99 -3.90
C GLN A 150 3.90 1.88 -4.94
N LYS A 151 4.67 1.85 -6.03
CA LYS A 151 4.49 0.83 -7.09
C LYS A 151 4.74 -0.59 -6.58
N TYR A 152 5.79 -0.78 -5.77
CA TYR A 152 6.12 -2.10 -5.21
C TYR A 152 5.04 -2.55 -4.24
N PHE A 153 4.45 -1.63 -3.47
CA PHE A 153 3.34 -1.96 -2.57
C PHE A 153 2.11 -2.43 -3.35
N ILE A 154 1.75 -1.76 -4.44
CA ILE A 154 0.63 -2.14 -5.30
C ILE A 154 0.88 -3.53 -5.90
N LEU A 155 2.07 -3.78 -6.42
CA LEU A 155 2.44 -5.08 -7.01
C LEU A 155 2.51 -6.19 -5.95
N TYR A 156 3.00 -5.88 -4.75
CA TYR A 156 2.96 -6.81 -3.62
C TYR A 156 1.51 -7.23 -3.32
N CYS A 157 0.56 -6.30 -3.23
CA CYS A 157 -0.85 -6.63 -3.02
C CYS A 157 -1.44 -7.48 -4.16
N PHE A 158 -1.10 -7.16 -5.41
CA PHE A 158 -1.52 -7.93 -6.58
C PHE A 158 -1.04 -9.38 -6.54
N TYR A 159 0.26 -9.60 -6.29
CA TYR A 159 0.83 -10.95 -6.25
C TYR A 159 0.41 -11.73 -5.00
N MET A 160 0.21 -11.07 -3.87
CA MET A 160 -0.39 -11.69 -2.69
C MET A 160 -1.82 -12.18 -2.95
N MET A 161 -2.64 -11.37 -3.62
CA MET A 161 -3.99 -11.76 -4.04
C MET A 161 -3.94 -13.00 -4.95
N LEU A 162 -3.10 -12.99 -5.98
CA LEU A 162 -2.96 -14.14 -6.89
C LEU A 162 -2.50 -15.41 -6.16
N GLY A 163 -1.45 -15.31 -5.35
CA GLY A 163 -0.88 -16.44 -4.64
C GLY A 163 -1.85 -17.06 -3.63
N THR A 164 -2.59 -16.24 -2.90
CA THR A 164 -3.54 -16.71 -1.89
C THR A 164 -4.79 -17.34 -2.51
N PHE A 165 -5.34 -16.78 -3.60
CA PHE A 165 -6.43 -17.45 -4.33
C PHE A 165 -5.98 -18.75 -4.98
N TYR A 166 -4.76 -18.79 -5.50
CA TYR A 166 -4.20 -20.03 -6.01
C TYR A 166 -4.00 -21.09 -4.92
N ALA A 167 -3.53 -20.69 -3.74
CA ALA A 167 -3.44 -21.57 -2.57
C ALA A 167 -4.81 -22.11 -2.15
N VAL A 168 -5.88 -21.30 -2.17
CA VAL A 168 -7.26 -21.76 -1.90
C VAL A 168 -7.67 -22.88 -2.86
N ILE A 169 -7.37 -22.74 -4.15
CA ILE A 169 -7.66 -23.76 -5.17
C ILE A 169 -6.88 -25.04 -4.87
N LEU A 170 -5.57 -24.94 -4.64
CA LEU A 170 -4.72 -26.09 -4.35
C LEU A 170 -5.16 -26.81 -3.06
N ILE A 171 -5.43 -26.08 -1.98
CA ILE A 171 -5.89 -26.66 -0.71
C ILE A 171 -7.23 -27.38 -0.91
N ASN A 172 -8.15 -26.81 -1.69
CA ASN A 172 -9.42 -27.46 -2.02
C ASN A 172 -9.23 -28.79 -2.79
N VAL A 173 -8.34 -28.81 -3.78
CA VAL A 173 -7.96 -30.03 -4.52
C VAL A 173 -7.41 -31.08 -3.55
N HIS A 174 -6.48 -30.68 -2.68
CA HIS A 174 -5.87 -31.59 -1.71
C HIS A 174 -6.90 -32.22 -0.75
N MET A 175 -7.79 -31.40 -0.19
CA MET A 175 -8.89 -31.87 0.67
C MET A 175 -9.85 -32.83 -0.08
N THR A 176 -10.12 -32.56 -1.35
CA THR A 176 -10.98 -33.41 -2.18
C THR A 176 -10.35 -34.77 -2.44
N ILE A 177 -9.04 -34.82 -2.67
CA ILE A 177 -8.32 -36.07 -2.98
C ILE A 177 -8.20 -36.96 -1.74
N LEU A 178 -7.65 -36.42 -0.63
CA LEU A 178 -7.35 -37.20 0.58
C LEU A 178 -8.57 -37.45 1.46
N TYR A 179 -9.39 -36.43 1.68
CA TYR A 179 -10.45 -36.45 2.68
C TYR A 179 -11.86 -36.54 2.08
N LYS A 180 -11.96 -36.56 0.74
CA LYS A 180 -13.23 -36.57 -0.01
C LYS A 180 -14.17 -35.41 0.39
N VAL A 181 -13.62 -34.32 0.92
CA VAL A 181 -14.35 -33.11 1.27
C VAL A 181 -14.59 -32.30 0.00
N ARG A 182 -15.85 -32.02 -0.33
CA ARG A 182 -16.24 -31.22 -1.49
C ARG A 182 -17.04 -30.00 -1.05
N ILE A 183 -16.70 -28.83 -1.60
CA ILE A 183 -17.44 -27.59 -1.39
C ILE A 183 -18.46 -27.47 -2.54
N ALA A 184 -19.67 -28.00 -2.32
CA ALA A 184 -20.71 -28.06 -3.34
C ALA A 184 -21.46 -26.73 -3.55
N GLY A 185 -21.36 -25.80 -2.58
CA GLY A 185 -22.03 -24.50 -2.65
C GLY A 185 -21.84 -23.66 -1.40
N PRO A 186 -22.49 -22.47 -1.33
CA PRO A 186 -22.28 -21.50 -0.26
C PRO A 186 -22.52 -22.06 1.15
N LEU A 187 -23.56 -22.87 1.34
CA LEU A 187 -23.85 -23.46 2.66
C LEU A 187 -22.73 -24.41 3.12
N SER A 188 -22.22 -25.27 2.23
CA SER A 188 -21.10 -26.15 2.54
C SER A 188 -19.82 -25.36 2.86
N PHE A 189 -19.61 -24.23 2.18
CA PHE A 189 -18.49 -23.34 2.44
C PHE A 189 -18.63 -22.66 3.81
N ILE A 190 -19.81 -22.13 4.17
CA ILE A 190 -20.01 -21.44 5.45
C ILE A 190 -19.92 -22.41 6.63
N THR A 191 -20.41 -23.63 6.46
CA THR A 191 -20.45 -24.65 7.54
C THR A 191 -19.16 -25.47 7.68
N LEU A 192 -18.23 -25.43 6.72
CA LEU A 192 -17.02 -26.25 6.72
C LEU A 192 -16.15 -26.04 7.97
N LEU A 193 -15.79 -24.79 8.33
CA LEU A 193 -15.00 -24.52 9.53
C LEU A 193 -15.71 -24.94 10.83
N PRO A 194 -16.94 -24.46 11.14
CA PRO A 194 -17.58 -24.79 12.40
C PRO A 194 -17.86 -26.30 12.53
N LEU A 195 -18.26 -26.99 11.47
CA LEU A 195 -18.49 -28.44 11.53
C LEU A 195 -17.18 -29.22 11.71
N THR A 196 -16.10 -28.81 11.05
CA THR A 196 -14.79 -29.44 11.24
C THR A 196 -14.29 -29.26 12.68
N LEU A 197 -14.46 -28.07 13.26
CA LEU A 197 -14.09 -27.77 14.64
C LEU A 197 -14.90 -28.60 15.65
N VAL A 198 -16.23 -28.62 15.50
CA VAL A 198 -17.10 -29.41 16.38
C VAL A 198 -16.73 -30.89 16.30
N LYS A 199 -16.58 -31.45 15.10
CA LYS A 199 -16.20 -32.87 14.92
C LYS A 199 -14.81 -33.18 15.48
N TYR A 200 -13.85 -32.27 15.32
CA TYR A 200 -12.51 -32.41 15.90
C TYR A 200 -12.58 -32.52 17.43
N TRP A 201 -13.37 -31.67 18.08
CA TRP A 201 -13.49 -31.65 19.54
C TRP A 201 -14.36 -32.78 20.12
N THR A 202 -15.46 -33.14 19.47
CA THR A 202 -16.44 -34.08 20.06
C THR A 202 -16.21 -35.53 19.68
N SER A 203 -15.68 -35.80 18.49
CA SER A 203 -15.69 -37.14 17.91
C SER A 203 -14.30 -37.74 17.66
N ASN A 204 -13.23 -36.94 17.80
CA ASN A 204 -11.84 -37.28 17.46
C ASN A 204 -11.66 -37.93 16.07
N ASN A 205 -12.64 -37.77 15.17
CA ASN A 205 -12.68 -38.38 13.83
C ASN A 205 -12.10 -37.46 12.75
N VAL A 206 -11.54 -36.31 13.13
CA VAL A 206 -10.94 -35.33 12.21
C VAL A 206 -9.43 -35.31 12.44
N PRO A 207 -8.61 -35.71 11.46
CA PRO A 207 -7.16 -35.59 11.58
C PRO A 207 -6.75 -34.12 11.76
N LEU A 208 -5.76 -33.86 12.62
CA LEU A 208 -5.24 -32.51 12.86
C LEU A 208 -4.85 -31.79 11.56
N PHE A 209 -4.28 -32.53 10.60
CA PHE A 209 -3.90 -31.98 9.30
C PHE A 209 -5.11 -31.50 8.47
N LEU A 210 -6.25 -32.19 8.53
CA LEU A 210 -7.48 -31.72 7.88
C LEU A 210 -7.98 -30.42 8.52
N LEU A 211 -8.00 -30.34 9.85
CA LEU A 211 -8.36 -29.09 10.54
C LEU A 211 -7.43 -27.94 10.15
N PHE A 212 -6.12 -28.21 10.09
CA PHE A 212 -5.12 -27.25 9.66
C PHE A 212 -5.35 -26.78 8.21
N LEU A 213 -5.63 -27.68 7.26
CA LEU A 213 -5.94 -27.31 5.87
C LEU A 213 -7.20 -26.47 5.76
N VAL A 214 -8.25 -26.79 6.53
CA VAL A 214 -9.48 -25.99 6.57
C VAL A 214 -9.16 -24.58 7.08
N LEU A 215 -8.41 -24.44 8.18
CA LEU A 215 -7.98 -23.13 8.69
C LEU A 215 -7.16 -22.37 7.64
N MET A 216 -6.19 -23.03 6.99
CA MET A 216 -5.37 -22.44 5.94
C MET A 216 -6.19 -21.97 4.73
N LEU A 217 -7.27 -22.67 4.39
CA LEU A 217 -8.19 -22.26 3.33
C LEU A 217 -8.86 -20.92 3.66
N TYR A 218 -9.41 -20.76 4.87
CA TYR A 218 -10.07 -19.50 5.26
C TYR A 218 -9.06 -18.36 5.44
N VAL A 219 -7.89 -18.63 6.04
CA VAL A 219 -6.82 -17.63 6.17
C VAL A 219 -6.38 -17.14 4.79
N SER A 220 -6.15 -18.05 3.85
CA SER A 220 -5.77 -17.70 2.48
C SER A 220 -6.87 -16.94 1.77
N LEU A 221 -8.14 -17.36 1.89
CA LEU A 221 -9.26 -16.64 1.28
C LEU A 221 -9.40 -15.22 1.84
N PHE A 222 -9.36 -15.05 3.16
CA PHE A 222 -9.47 -13.74 3.78
C PHE A 222 -8.29 -12.84 3.38
N ALA A 223 -7.06 -13.37 3.39
CA ALA A 223 -5.89 -12.64 2.92
C ALA A 223 -6.01 -12.22 1.44
N GLY A 224 -6.52 -13.10 0.58
CA GLY A 224 -6.75 -12.81 -0.83
C GLY A 224 -7.80 -11.72 -1.05
N LEU A 225 -8.94 -11.80 -0.38
CA LEU A 225 -9.99 -10.77 -0.43
C LEU A 225 -9.50 -9.42 0.12
N PHE A 226 -8.78 -9.44 1.24
CA PHE A 226 -8.22 -8.23 1.83
C PHE A 226 -7.20 -7.56 0.89
N THR A 227 -6.25 -8.33 0.35
CA THR A 227 -5.23 -7.80 -0.57
C THR A 227 -5.82 -7.36 -1.91
N ALA A 228 -6.88 -8.02 -2.40
CA ALA A 228 -7.65 -7.57 -3.55
C ALA A 228 -8.30 -6.20 -3.31
N ALA A 229 -8.94 -6.00 -2.15
CA ALA A 229 -9.55 -4.73 -1.78
C ALA A 229 -8.51 -3.60 -1.67
N VAL A 230 -7.37 -3.88 -1.03
CA VAL A 230 -6.25 -2.92 -0.93
C VAL A 230 -5.66 -2.59 -2.31
N PHE A 231 -5.44 -3.60 -3.16
CA PHE A 231 -4.97 -3.42 -4.53
C PHE A 231 -5.92 -2.53 -5.33
N TYR A 232 -7.22 -2.82 -5.30
CA TYR A 232 -8.25 -2.04 -5.98
C TYR A 232 -8.27 -0.58 -5.49
N TRP A 233 -8.24 -0.37 -4.19
CA TRP A 233 -8.20 0.96 -3.58
C TRP A 233 -6.95 1.74 -4.01
N GLN A 234 -5.76 1.12 -3.90
CA GLN A 234 -4.50 1.75 -4.25
C GLN A 234 -4.38 2.05 -5.75
N MET A 235 -4.91 1.18 -6.60
CA MET A 235 -4.97 1.43 -8.04
C MET A 235 -5.89 2.62 -8.34
N THR A 236 -7.05 2.70 -7.68
CA THR A 236 -8.02 3.79 -7.83
C THR A 236 -7.41 5.16 -7.48
N ILE A 237 -6.79 5.29 -6.30
CA ILE A 237 -6.14 6.56 -5.93
C ILE A 237 -4.95 6.89 -6.86
N THR A 238 -4.27 5.87 -7.37
CA THR A 238 -3.16 6.02 -8.33
C THR A 238 -3.65 6.60 -9.65
N ILE A 239 -4.70 6.04 -10.26
CA ILE A 239 -5.24 6.54 -11.54
C ILE A 239 -5.88 7.93 -11.40
N PHE A 240 -6.39 8.28 -10.22
CA PHE A 240 -6.86 9.63 -9.92
C PHE A 240 -5.75 10.60 -9.52
N GLY A 241 -4.51 10.11 -9.35
CA GLY A 241 -3.35 10.93 -9.00
C GLY A 241 -3.38 11.49 -7.56
N GLN A 242 -4.16 10.87 -6.68
CA GLN A 242 -4.35 11.27 -5.29
C GLN A 242 -3.64 10.33 -4.31
N THR A 243 -3.37 10.84 -3.12
CA THR A 243 -3.07 10.03 -1.92
C THR A 243 -4.36 9.84 -1.13
N GLN A 244 -4.36 8.87 -0.21
CA GLN A 244 -5.47 8.64 0.70
C GLN A 244 -5.81 9.87 1.55
N HIS A 245 -4.78 10.58 2.06
CA HIS A 245 -4.98 11.80 2.84
C HIS A 245 -5.69 12.89 2.02
N GLU A 246 -5.26 13.08 0.77
CA GLU A 246 -5.86 14.06 -0.14
C GLU A 246 -7.32 13.73 -0.45
N LEU A 247 -7.64 12.47 -0.72
CA LEU A 247 -9.01 12.05 -1.01
C LEU A 247 -9.93 12.32 0.19
N TRP A 248 -9.50 11.96 1.40
CA TRP A 248 -10.29 12.16 2.63
C TRP A 248 -10.53 13.62 2.98
N HIS A 249 -9.66 14.52 2.54
CA HIS A 249 -9.81 15.97 2.77
C HIS A 249 -10.32 16.72 1.53
N GLY A 250 -10.80 16.01 0.50
CA GLY A 250 -11.33 16.63 -0.72
C GLY A 250 -10.29 17.41 -1.55
N ILE A 251 -9.01 17.11 -1.41
CA ILE A 251 -7.91 17.80 -2.10
C ILE A 251 -7.69 17.16 -3.48
N ASN A 252 -7.92 17.91 -4.56
CA ASN A 252 -7.85 17.41 -5.96
C ASN A 252 -6.93 18.24 -6.88
N LYS A 253 -5.95 18.95 -6.31
CA LYS A 253 -5.09 19.91 -7.06
C LYS A 253 -3.84 19.32 -7.73
N TYR A 254 -3.36 18.16 -7.28
CA TYR A 254 -2.05 17.63 -7.72
C TYR A 254 -2.12 16.57 -8.83
N GLY A 255 -3.28 15.93 -9.02
CA GLY A 255 -3.47 14.93 -10.06
C GLY A 255 -3.57 15.54 -11.46
N SER A 256 -3.11 14.80 -12.48
CA SER A 256 -3.36 15.13 -13.89
C SER A 256 -4.81 14.82 -14.27
N LYS A 257 -5.33 15.51 -15.31
CA LYS A 257 -6.60 15.15 -15.96
C LYS A 257 -6.54 13.78 -16.65
N SER A 258 -5.36 13.33 -17.06
CA SER A 258 -5.17 12.03 -17.74
C SER A 258 -4.86 10.94 -16.72
N MET A 259 -5.76 9.94 -16.62
CA MET A 259 -5.57 8.76 -15.76
C MET A 259 -4.28 7.99 -16.13
N TRP A 260 -3.96 7.91 -17.42
CA TRP A 260 -2.74 7.26 -17.91
C TRP A 260 -1.48 7.98 -17.44
N LYS A 261 -1.50 9.32 -17.43
CA LYS A 261 -0.38 10.11 -16.90
C LYS A 261 -0.18 9.84 -15.41
N ASN A 262 -1.26 9.79 -14.63
CA ASN A 262 -1.20 9.48 -13.20
C ASN A 262 -0.68 8.06 -12.92
N PHE A 263 -1.08 7.08 -13.73
CA PHE A 263 -0.57 5.71 -13.65
C PHE A 263 0.94 5.67 -13.92
N LYS A 264 1.40 6.29 -15.01
CA LYS A 264 2.83 6.36 -15.36
C LYS A 264 3.67 7.13 -14.33
N ASP A 265 3.10 8.09 -13.62
CA ASP A 265 3.81 8.77 -12.51
C ASP A 265 4.20 7.81 -11.37
N VAL A 266 3.46 6.71 -11.20
CA VAL A 266 3.74 5.70 -10.17
C VAL A 266 4.55 4.54 -10.76
N PHE A 267 4.13 4.00 -11.90
CA PHE A 267 4.74 2.80 -12.49
C PHE A 267 5.93 3.07 -13.42
N GLY A 268 6.12 4.31 -13.85
CA GLY A 268 7.14 4.72 -14.82
C GLY A 268 6.81 4.28 -16.25
N SER A 269 7.68 4.65 -17.19
CA SER A 269 7.50 4.32 -18.60
C SER A 269 7.68 2.82 -18.89
N TYR A 270 8.48 2.12 -18.06
CA TYR A 270 8.74 0.67 -18.13
C TYR A 270 7.82 -0.14 -17.21
N TRP A 271 6.56 0.26 -17.10
CA TRP A 271 5.60 -0.34 -16.16
C TRP A 271 5.47 -1.86 -16.33
N PHE A 272 5.50 -2.36 -17.57
CA PHE A 272 5.31 -3.79 -17.86
C PHE A 272 6.45 -4.65 -17.28
N ILE A 273 7.69 -4.13 -17.30
CA ILE A 273 8.84 -4.81 -16.68
C ILE A 273 8.68 -4.83 -15.17
N SER A 274 8.15 -3.74 -14.59
CA SER A 274 7.89 -3.68 -13.14
C SER A 274 6.86 -4.72 -12.70
N VAL A 275 5.88 -5.06 -13.56
CA VAL A 275 4.91 -6.11 -13.26
C VAL A 275 5.62 -7.46 -13.17
N VAL A 276 6.46 -7.81 -14.15
CA VAL A 276 7.07 -9.15 -14.22
C VAL A 276 8.22 -9.33 -13.23
N PHE A 277 9.01 -8.27 -13.00
CA PHE A 277 10.24 -8.32 -12.21
C PHE A 277 10.25 -7.24 -11.11
N PRO A 278 10.52 -7.61 -9.86
CA PRO A 278 10.60 -6.68 -8.73
C PRO A 278 11.97 -5.96 -8.70
N ILE A 279 12.24 -5.13 -9.71
CA ILE A 279 13.52 -4.43 -9.88
C ILE A 279 13.37 -2.90 -9.74
N PRO A 280 14.45 -2.21 -9.30
CA PRO A 280 14.45 -0.75 -9.18
C PRO A 280 14.46 -0.06 -10.54
N LEU A 281 13.28 0.15 -11.11
CA LEU A 281 13.13 0.94 -12.34
C LEU A 281 12.93 2.44 -12.04
N PRO A 282 13.45 3.34 -12.90
CA PRO A 282 13.33 4.78 -12.71
C PRO A 282 11.86 5.21 -12.68
N GLN A 283 11.54 6.15 -11.80
CA GLN A 283 10.23 6.78 -11.69
C GLN A 283 10.28 8.17 -12.33
N GLU A 284 9.19 8.59 -12.96
CA GLU A 284 9.13 9.92 -13.59
C GLU A 284 8.97 11.02 -12.53
N GLY A 285 9.95 11.93 -12.46
CA GLY A 285 9.92 13.12 -11.60
C GLY A 285 10.67 12.98 -10.27
N ALA A 286 10.74 14.09 -9.52
CA ALA A 286 11.43 14.18 -8.23
C ALA A 286 10.51 14.02 -7.00
N GLY A 287 9.21 13.76 -7.21
CA GLY A 287 8.21 13.63 -6.14
C GLY A 287 7.87 14.92 -5.37
N VAL A 288 8.46 16.06 -5.75
CA VAL A 288 8.25 17.37 -5.10
C VAL A 288 6.83 17.87 -5.31
N TYR A 289 6.35 17.89 -6.55
CA TYR A 289 5.01 18.36 -6.89
C TYR A 289 4.76 18.31 -8.40
N ARG A 290 3.48 18.21 -8.79
CA ARG A 290 2.98 18.57 -10.11
C ARG A 290 1.74 19.45 -9.86
N VAL A 291 1.74 20.69 -10.31
CA VAL A 291 0.49 21.44 -10.49
C VAL A 291 -0.02 21.15 -11.87
N LYS A 292 -1.34 21.07 -12.00
CA LYS A 292 -2.01 21.15 -13.30
C LYS A 292 -1.37 22.31 -14.05
N GLU A 293 -0.67 22.05 -15.15
CA GLU A 293 -0.36 23.10 -16.11
C GLU A 293 -1.68 23.83 -16.36
N LYS A 294 -1.75 25.11 -15.97
CA LYS A 294 -2.82 25.97 -16.45
C LYS A 294 -2.77 25.84 -17.96
N SER A 295 -3.90 25.54 -18.59
CA SER A 295 -3.92 25.62 -20.04
C SER A 295 -3.57 27.07 -20.41
N SER A 296 -2.85 27.30 -21.51
CA SER A 296 -2.52 28.66 -21.97
C SER A 296 -3.75 29.58 -22.06
N LYS A 297 -4.94 29.02 -22.20
CA LYS A 297 -6.24 29.71 -22.18
C LYS A 297 -6.61 30.31 -20.81
N ASP A 298 -6.13 29.72 -19.71
CA ASP A 298 -6.42 30.19 -18.34
C ASP A 298 -5.52 31.37 -17.93
N GLU A 299 -4.35 31.54 -18.56
CA GLU A 299 -3.49 32.71 -18.38
C GLU A 299 -3.99 33.92 -19.18
N GLU A 300 -4.54 33.69 -20.38
CA GLU A 300 -5.10 34.73 -21.24
C GLU A 300 -6.39 35.34 -20.65
N SER A 301 -7.24 34.52 -20.00
CA SER A 301 -8.46 35.00 -19.33
C SER A 301 -8.18 35.78 -18.04
N GLN A 302 -7.06 35.51 -17.34
CA GLN A 302 -6.65 36.30 -16.19
C GLN A 302 -5.92 37.58 -16.60
N ALA A 303 -5.15 37.56 -17.70
CA ALA A 303 -4.53 38.75 -18.26
C ALA A 303 -5.56 39.75 -18.80
N SER A 304 -6.61 39.27 -19.50
CA SER A 304 -7.68 40.15 -20.01
C SER A 304 -8.58 40.73 -18.91
N ALA A 305 -8.77 40.00 -17.80
CA ALA A 305 -9.49 40.49 -16.63
C ALA A 305 -8.72 41.57 -15.86
N THR A 306 -7.38 41.51 -15.82
CA THR A 306 -6.56 42.53 -15.14
C THR A 306 -6.36 43.83 -15.93
N THR A 307 -6.69 43.86 -17.22
CA THR A 307 -6.62 45.07 -18.05
C THR A 307 -7.93 45.86 -18.13
N GLY A 308 -9.04 45.32 -17.62
CA GLY A 308 -10.37 45.94 -17.73
C GLY A 308 -10.76 46.91 -16.61
N ASP A 309 -10.18 46.80 -15.41
CA ASP A 309 -10.63 47.59 -14.25
C ASP A 309 -9.56 48.59 -13.77
N ARG A 310 -9.38 49.66 -14.54
CA ARG A 310 -8.85 50.93 -14.02
C ARG A 310 -9.76 52.10 -14.39
N VAL A 311 -10.99 52.11 -13.89
CA VAL A 311 -11.75 53.36 -13.75
C VAL A 311 -12.54 53.38 -12.44
N GLY A 312 -12.02 54.15 -11.48
CA GLY A 312 -12.81 54.97 -10.57
C GLY A 312 -13.63 54.29 -9.46
N ARG A 313 -13.09 54.32 -8.23
CA ARG A 313 -13.92 54.68 -7.06
C ARG A 313 -13.07 55.21 -5.90
N LYS A 314 -13.44 56.41 -5.42
CA LYS A 314 -12.83 57.18 -4.31
C LYS A 314 -13.02 56.48 -2.94
N PRO A 315 -12.20 56.83 -1.92
CA PRO A 315 -12.30 56.23 -0.59
C PRO A 315 -13.43 56.87 0.23
N ILE A 316 -14.16 56.06 1.01
CA ILE A 316 -15.11 56.55 2.02
C ILE A 316 -14.69 56.04 3.40
N THR A 317 -14.59 56.99 4.31
CA THR A 317 -14.18 56.92 5.72
C THR A 317 -15.33 56.63 6.69
N HIS A 318 -14.98 56.15 7.91
CA HIS A 318 -15.76 56.10 9.18
C HIS A 318 -16.91 55.07 9.25
N LYS A 319 -17.24 54.39 10.37
CA LYS A 319 -17.06 54.66 11.81
C LYS A 319 -17.27 53.38 12.66
N LYS A 320 -16.78 53.46 13.90
CA LYS A 320 -16.75 52.54 15.06
C LYS A 320 -18.08 51.94 15.59
N LYS A 321 -17.91 50.84 16.38
CA LYS A 321 -18.66 50.35 17.58
C LYS A 321 -19.99 49.60 17.28
N ILE A 322 -20.44 48.53 17.99
CA ILE A 322 -20.22 48.07 19.38
C ILE A 322 -20.78 46.62 19.63
N LEU A 323 -20.10 45.88 20.53
CA LEU A 323 -20.46 44.87 21.58
C LEU A 323 -21.24 43.54 21.37
N LYS A 324 -20.55 42.48 21.87
CA LYS A 324 -20.93 41.42 22.86
C LYS A 324 -22.24 40.63 22.72
N LYS A 325 -22.11 39.30 22.80
CA LYS A 325 -22.45 38.53 24.02
C LYS A 325 -21.83 37.12 23.99
N MET A 326 -21.02 36.83 25.02
CA MET A 326 -20.80 35.49 25.56
C MET A 326 -21.91 35.22 26.57
N ASN A 327 -22.43 34.00 26.56
CA ASN A 327 -22.69 33.18 27.74
C ASN A 327 -22.49 31.71 27.33
#